data_AF-A0A3Q3AY30-F1
#
_entry.id   AF-A0A3Q3AY30-F1
#
_cell.length_a   1.000
_cell.length_b   1.000
_cell.length_c   1.000
_cell.angle_alpha   90.00
_cell.angle_beta   90.00
_cell.angle_gamma   90.00
#
_symmetry.space_group_name_H-M   'P 1'
#
loop_
_entity.id
_entity.type
_entity.pdbx_description
1 polymer ?
#
loop_
_entity_poly.entity_id
_entity_poly.type
_entity_poly.pdbx_seq_one_letter_code
_entity_poly.pdbx_strand_id
1 'polypeptide(L)'
;MQPLFLLCVAVTVSVSWARSHPDPLSSEMINFINKANTTWRAGVNFHNVDMSYVKGLCGTILRGPKLQEVGHDVEGIQLPDSFDPRQQWPNCPTLQQIRDQGNCGSCWAFGAAEAISDRLCIQSGGKVSLEISAEDLLTCCDECGMGCFGGYPSAAWDFWTSKGLVTGGLYGSNIGCRPYSIAPCEHHVNGTRPPCQGEQDTPDCVQQCIDGYSPSYPKDKHLEWHPLLVSCKLLEQ
;
A
#
# COMPACT_ATOMS: atom_id res chain seq x y z
N MET A 1 -21.14 25.75 54.01
CA MET A 1 -21.38 25.49 52.57
C MET A 1 -20.32 26.26 51.77
N GLN A 2 -19.37 25.68 51.04
CA GLN A 2 -19.10 24.27 50.80
C GLN A 2 -17.73 24.16 50.06
N PRO A 3 -16.57 24.30 50.74
CA PRO A 3 -15.26 24.02 50.13
C PRO A 3 -15.13 22.56 49.66
N LEU A 4 -15.98 21.68 50.22
CA LEU A 4 -16.18 20.30 49.76
C LEU A 4 -16.78 20.21 48.35
N PHE A 5 -17.57 21.20 47.91
CA PHE A 5 -18.23 21.17 46.59
C PHE A 5 -17.25 21.48 45.46
N LEU A 6 -16.31 22.40 45.68
CA LEU A 6 -15.23 22.71 44.74
C LEU A 6 -14.25 21.53 44.57
N LEU A 7 -13.99 20.78 45.65
CA LEU A 7 -13.14 19.58 45.58
C LEU A 7 -13.83 18.45 44.78
N CYS A 8 -15.14 18.24 44.96
CA CYS A 8 -15.91 17.25 44.19
C CYS A 8 -16.00 17.60 42.69
N VAL A 9 -16.12 18.88 42.34
CA VAL A 9 -16.12 19.32 40.93
C VAL A 9 -14.74 19.13 40.29
N ALA A 10 -13.65 19.43 41.01
CA ALA A 10 -12.30 19.18 40.51
C ALA A 10 -12.01 17.69 40.28
N VAL A 11 -12.43 16.81 41.20
CA VAL A 11 -12.23 15.35 41.05
C VAL A 11 -13.07 14.77 39.90
N THR A 12 -14.30 15.24 39.69
CA THR A 12 -15.14 14.75 38.58
C THR A 12 -14.67 15.21 37.20
N VAL A 13 -14.09 16.41 37.09
CA VAL A 13 -13.49 16.90 35.84
C VAL A 13 -12.22 16.12 35.50
N SER A 14 -11.37 15.78 36.49
CA SER A 14 -10.14 14.98 36.25
C SER A 14 -10.42 13.57 35.74
N VAL A 15 -11.50 12.93 36.19
CA VAL A 15 -11.84 11.53 35.82
C VAL A 15 -12.50 11.45 34.44
N SER A 16 -13.02 12.57 33.92
CA SER A 16 -13.69 12.62 32.61
C SER A 16 -12.71 12.63 31.42
N TRP A 17 -11.44 12.97 31.67
CA TRP A 17 -10.40 13.14 30.64
C TRP A 17 -9.40 11.99 30.54
N ALA A 18 -9.59 10.92 31.32
CA ALA A 18 -8.74 9.73 31.29
C ALA A 18 -9.55 8.47 30.94
N ARG A 19 -10.27 8.49 29.81
CA ARG A 19 -10.62 7.21 29.17
C ARG A 19 -9.36 6.72 28.47
N SER A 20 -8.64 5.80 29.08
CA SER A 20 -7.64 5.01 28.37
C SER A 20 -8.32 4.37 27.17
N HIS A 21 -7.88 4.72 25.96
CA HIS A 21 -8.33 4.01 24.78
C HIS A 21 -7.94 2.53 24.91
N PRO A 22 -8.81 1.58 24.48
CA PRO A 22 -8.45 0.17 24.47
C PRO A 22 -7.17 -0.04 23.66
N ASP A 23 -6.38 -1.04 24.04
CA ASP A 23 -5.23 -1.44 23.22
C ASP A 23 -5.72 -1.74 21.78
N PRO A 24 -5.08 -1.21 20.73
CA PRO A 24 -5.64 -1.27 19.38
C PRO A 24 -5.79 -2.68 18.81
N LEU A 25 -5.03 -3.68 19.29
CA LEU A 25 -5.11 -5.08 18.86
C LEU A 25 -5.95 -5.95 19.81
N SER A 26 -6.52 -5.36 20.87
CA SER A 26 -7.29 -6.10 21.87
C SER A 26 -8.70 -6.44 21.41
N SER A 27 -9.26 -7.49 22.03
CA SER A 27 -10.69 -7.82 21.90
C SER A 27 -11.61 -6.71 22.44
N GLU A 28 -11.11 -5.86 23.35
CA GLU A 28 -11.87 -4.71 23.86
C GLU A 28 -12.07 -3.67 22.76
N MET A 29 -11.04 -3.38 21.95
CA MET A 29 -11.17 -2.50 20.78
C MET A 29 -12.19 -3.03 19.78
N ILE A 30 -12.16 -4.34 19.49
CA ILE A 30 -13.12 -5.00 18.60
C ILE A 30 -14.56 -4.81 19.11
N ASN A 31 -14.78 -5.07 20.40
CA ASN A 31 -16.09 -4.90 21.02
C ASN A 31 -16.55 -3.44 21.05
N PHE A 32 -15.62 -2.51 21.31
CA PHE A 32 -15.89 -1.08 21.29
C PHE A 32 -16.39 -0.63 19.90
N ILE A 33 -15.70 -1.03 18.83
CA ILE A 33 -16.09 -0.73 17.45
C ILE A 33 -17.43 -1.37 17.10
N ASN A 34 -17.58 -2.68 17.34
CA ASN A 34 -18.79 -3.42 16.96
C ASN A 34 -20.04 -2.93 17.71
N LYS A 35 -19.87 -2.36 18.91
CA LYS A 35 -20.96 -1.75 19.69
C LYS A 35 -21.36 -0.36 19.16
N ALA A 36 -20.47 0.33 18.46
CA ALA A 36 -20.76 1.65 17.89
C ALA A 36 -21.74 1.61 16.69
N ASN A 37 -22.08 0.42 16.20
CA ASN A 37 -23.02 0.20 15.09
C ASN A 37 -22.68 1.04 13.84
N THR A 38 -21.40 1.01 13.46
CA THR A 38 -20.90 1.66 12.25
C THR A 38 -21.24 0.84 11.00
N THR A 39 -20.84 1.33 9.82
CA THR A 39 -21.05 0.66 8.52
C THR A 39 -20.14 -0.55 8.30
N TRP A 40 -19.26 -0.88 9.23
CA TRP A 40 -18.30 -1.96 9.14
C TRP A 40 -18.23 -2.74 10.46
N ARG A 41 -17.68 -3.95 10.43
CA ARG A 41 -17.49 -4.79 11.62
C ARG A 41 -16.02 -5.11 11.81
N ALA A 42 -15.54 -5.01 13.04
CA ALA A 42 -14.19 -5.37 13.42
C ALA A 42 -14.08 -6.87 13.72
N GLY A 43 -12.93 -7.44 13.37
CA GLY A 43 -12.51 -8.80 13.71
C GLY A 43 -10.99 -8.84 13.92
N VAL A 44 -10.46 -9.99 14.31
CA VAL A 44 -9.01 -10.15 14.50
C VAL A 44 -8.36 -10.39 13.14
N ASN A 45 -7.48 -9.48 12.74
CA ASN A 45 -6.62 -9.64 11.57
C ASN A 45 -5.18 -9.95 11.96
N PHE A 46 -4.72 -9.56 13.14
CA PHE A 46 -3.33 -9.75 13.52
C PHE A 46 -3.25 -10.55 14.83
N HIS A 47 -2.63 -11.72 14.75
CA HIS A 47 -2.40 -12.64 15.87
C HIS A 47 -0.91 -12.66 16.22
N ASN A 48 -0.58 -12.55 17.50
CA ASN A 48 0.78 -12.69 18.03
C ASN A 48 1.83 -11.75 17.41
N VAL A 49 1.42 -10.53 17.03
CA VAL A 49 2.33 -9.50 16.49
C VAL A 49 2.48 -8.34 17.47
N ASP A 50 3.60 -7.64 17.35
CA ASP A 50 3.85 -6.39 18.09
C ASP A 50 3.26 -5.18 17.35
N MET A 51 2.93 -4.11 18.09
CA MET A 51 2.45 -2.86 17.49
C MET A 51 3.47 -2.22 16.53
N SER A 52 4.78 -2.42 16.76
CA SER A 52 5.84 -2.00 15.84
C SER A 52 5.72 -2.64 14.47
N TYR A 53 5.37 -3.92 14.39
CA TYR A 53 5.10 -4.61 13.13
C TYR A 53 3.94 -3.95 12.38
N VAL A 54 2.81 -3.74 13.08
CA VAL A 54 1.62 -3.11 12.48
C VAL A 54 1.91 -1.70 12.00
N LYS A 55 2.77 -0.94 12.70
CA LYS A 55 3.24 0.37 12.24
C LYS A 55 4.15 0.26 11.01
N GLY A 56 5.04 -0.73 10.96
CA GLY A 56 5.91 -0.99 9.81
C GLY A 56 5.14 -1.30 8.53
N LEU A 57 3.94 -1.88 8.63
CA LEU A 57 3.07 -2.08 7.46
C LEU A 57 2.61 -0.75 6.82
N CYS A 58 2.59 0.35 7.58
CA CYS A 58 2.12 1.67 7.17
C CYS A 58 3.21 2.57 6.57
N GLY A 59 4.05 2.03 5.68
CA GLY A 59 5.23 2.72 5.14
C GLY A 59 4.97 3.80 4.08
N THR A 60 3.85 4.51 4.09
CA THR A 60 3.65 5.68 3.20
C THR A 60 3.88 6.95 3.98
N ILE A 61 4.82 7.78 3.51
CA ILE A 61 5.08 9.10 4.09
C ILE A 61 4.15 10.11 3.42
N LEU A 62 3.22 10.65 4.21
CA LEU A 62 2.27 11.66 3.74
C LEU A 62 2.95 13.03 3.56
N ARG A 63 2.38 13.87 2.68
CA ARG A 63 2.89 15.23 2.35
C ARG A 63 4.27 15.24 1.68
N GLY A 64 4.56 14.21 0.89
CA GLY A 64 5.70 14.17 -0.03
C GLY A 64 5.58 15.12 -1.23
N PRO A 65 6.48 14.98 -2.22
CA PRO A 65 6.39 15.73 -3.48
C PRO A 65 5.02 15.53 -4.13
N LYS A 66 4.53 16.56 -4.81
CA LYS A 66 3.26 16.50 -5.54
C LYS A 66 3.55 16.45 -7.04
N LEU A 67 2.94 15.48 -7.72
CA LEU A 67 2.85 15.46 -9.18
C LEU A 67 1.96 16.60 -9.69
N GLN A 68 2.03 16.87 -10.99
CA GLN A 68 1.13 17.80 -11.64
C GLN A 68 -0.31 17.31 -11.56
N GLU A 69 -1.22 18.15 -11.08
CA GLU A 69 -2.64 17.87 -11.06
C GLU A 69 -3.24 17.93 -12.48
N VAL A 70 -4.09 16.95 -12.78
CA VAL A 70 -4.89 16.88 -14.00
C VAL A 70 -6.36 16.91 -13.62
N GLY A 71 -7.08 17.85 -14.21
CA GLY A 71 -8.53 17.85 -14.24
C GLY A 71 -9.00 17.01 -15.41
N HIS A 72 -9.98 16.14 -15.17
CA HIS A 72 -10.68 15.44 -16.25
C HIS A 72 -11.91 16.24 -16.65
N ASP A 73 -12.06 16.49 -17.95
CA ASP A 73 -13.33 16.97 -18.48
C ASP A 73 -14.34 15.82 -18.44
N VAL A 74 -15.37 16.00 -17.62
CA VAL A 74 -16.43 15.02 -17.40
C VAL A 74 -17.75 15.49 -18.00
N GLU A 75 -17.75 16.59 -18.78
CA GLU A 75 -18.97 17.09 -19.41
C GLU A 75 -19.54 16.04 -20.37
N GLY A 76 -20.82 15.69 -20.15
CA GLY A 76 -21.50 14.66 -20.94
C GLY A 76 -21.15 13.20 -20.59
N ILE A 77 -20.24 12.96 -19.64
CA ILE A 77 -19.94 11.60 -19.17
C ILE A 77 -20.95 11.19 -18.08
N GLN A 78 -21.70 10.12 -18.35
CA GLN A 78 -22.56 9.49 -17.33
C GLN A 78 -21.76 8.41 -16.60
N LEU A 79 -21.36 8.69 -15.37
CA LEU A 79 -20.67 7.71 -14.53
C LEU A 79 -21.67 6.71 -13.93
N PRO A 80 -21.32 5.42 -13.82
CA PRO A 80 -22.20 4.43 -13.20
C PRO A 80 -22.24 4.59 -11.68
N ASP A 81 -23.37 4.22 -11.06
CA ASP A 81 -23.54 4.24 -9.59
C ASP A 81 -22.57 3.31 -8.86
N SER A 82 -22.06 2.29 -9.55
CA SER A 82 -21.03 1.38 -9.06
C SER A 82 -20.07 1.00 -10.17
N PHE A 83 -18.79 0.86 -9.82
CA PHE A 83 -17.74 0.50 -10.77
C PHE A 83 -16.76 -0.48 -10.12
N ASP A 84 -16.48 -1.58 -10.82
CA ASP A 84 -15.48 -2.56 -10.42
C ASP A 84 -14.53 -2.78 -11.61
N PRO A 85 -13.26 -2.36 -11.52
CA PRO A 85 -12.33 -2.47 -12.63
C PRO A 85 -12.11 -3.94 -13.05
N ARG A 86 -12.25 -4.90 -12.13
CA ARG A 86 -12.11 -6.34 -12.42
C ARG A 86 -13.22 -6.85 -13.35
N GLN A 87 -14.41 -6.25 -13.27
CA GLN A 87 -15.54 -6.57 -14.13
C GLN A 87 -15.44 -5.83 -15.47
N GLN A 88 -14.94 -4.59 -15.45
CA GLN A 88 -14.76 -3.78 -16.66
C GLN A 88 -13.64 -4.32 -17.57
N TRP A 89 -12.54 -4.80 -16.97
CA TRP A 89 -11.37 -5.32 -17.70
C TRP A 89 -11.05 -6.76 -17.26
N PRO A 90 -11.93 -7.74 -17.58
CA PRO A 90 -11.76 -9.12 -17.13
C PRO A 90 -10.54 -9.82 -17.75
N ASN A 91 -10.03 -9.30 -18.87
CA ASN A 91 -8.83 -9.79 -19.54
C ASN A 91 -7.52 -9.29 -18.90
N CYS A 92 -7.61 -8.51 -17.82
CA CYS A 92 -6.45 -8.03 -17.05
C CYS A 92 -6.37 -8.74 -15.70
N PRO A 93 -5.65 -9.87 -15.61
CA PRO A 93 -5.60 -10.69 -14.40
C PRO A 93 -4.92 -9.99 -13.21
N THR A 94 -4.05 -9.01 -13.47
CA THR A 94 -3.36 -8.23 -12.44
C THR A 94 -4.35 -7.50 -11.51
N LEU A 95 -5.53 -7.10 -12.02
CA LEU A 95 -6.59 -6.45 -11.23
C LEU A 95 -7.17 -7.34 -10.12
N GLN A 96 -6.98 -8.65 -10.22
CA GLN A 96 -7.44 -9.63 -9.23
C GLN A 96 -6.30 -10.11 -8.31
N GLN A 97 -5.06 -9.73 -8.60
CA GLN A 97 -3.90 -10.19 -7.85
C GLN A 97 -3.78 -9.39 -6.55
N ILE A 98 -3.73 -10.10 -5.42
CA ILE A 98 -3.36 -9.52 -4.13
C ILE A 98 -1.90 -9.87 -3.86
N ARG A 99 -1.10 -8.87 -3.53
CA ARG A 99 0.32 -9.03 -3.21
C ARG A 99 0.57 -8.83 -1.71
N ASP A 100 1.76 -9.20 -1.27
CA ASP A 100 2.18 -9.18 0.13
C ASP A 100 3.52 -8.47 0.24
N GLN A 101 3.55 -7.33 0.93
CA GLN A 101 4.76 -6.53 1.16
C GLN A 101 5.70 -7.15 2.20
N GLY A 102 5.30 -8.29 2.78
CA GLY A 102 6.01 -8.95 3.85
C GLY A 102 6.21 -8.01 5.04
N ASN A 103 7.39 -8.10 5.63
CA ASN A 103 7.73 -7.34 6.82
C ASN A 103 8.47 -6.02 6.56
N CYS A 104 8.03 -5.30 5.55
CA CYS A 104 8.69 -4.12 4.99
C CYS A 104 7.63 -3.06 4.69
N GLY A 105 7.83 -1.81 5.10
CA GLY A 105 6.97 -0.67 4.79
C GLY A 105 7.06 -0.19 3.34
N SER A 106 6.96 -1.12 2.39
CA SER A 106 7.06 -0.88 0.95
C SER A 106 5.71 -0.65 0.27
N CYS A 107 4.63 -0.42 1.03
CA CYS A 107 3.28 -0.20 0.48
C CYS A 107 3.22 0.92 -0.58
N TRP A 108 4.06 1.94 -0.45
CA TRP A 108 4.21 3.02 -1.44
C TRP A 108 4.69 2.52 -2.81
N ALA A 109 5.55 1.50 -2.82
CA ALA A 109 6.07 0.86 -4.02
C ALA A 109 5.07 -0.17 -4.57
N PHE A 110 4.41 -0.94 -3.69
CA PHE A 110 3.39 -1.92 -4.08
C PHE A 110 2.20 -1.26 -4.77
N GLY A 111 1.59 -0.25 -4.16
CA GLY A 111 0.44 0.44 -4.76
C GLY A 111 0.76 1.08 -6.11
N ALA A 112 1.99 1.55 -6.31
CA ALA A 112 2.46 2.04 -7.61
C ALA A 112 2.64 0.88 -8.61
N ALA A 113 3.42 -0.15 -8.28
CA ALA A 113 3.69 -1.27 -9.16
C ALA A 113 2.42 -2.05 -9.57
N GLU A 114 1.48 -2.26 -8.65
CA GLU A 114 0.17 -2.86 -8.91
C GLU A 114 -0.63 -2.04 -9.91
N ALA A 115 -0.82 -0.74 -9.64
CA ALA A 115 -1.57 0.15 -10.53
C ALA A 115 -0.90 0.33 -11.90
N ILE A 116 0.44 0.33 -11.97
CA ILE A 116 1.16 0.36 -13.26
C ILE A 116 0.90 -0.93 -14.04
N SER A 117 0.98 -2.09 -13.39
CA SER A 117 0.71 -3.40 -14.02
C SER A 117 -0.70 -3.41 -14.64
N ASP A 118 -1.70 -2.95 -13.89
CA ASP A 118 -3.08 -2.84 -14.33
C ASP A 118 -3.23 -1.89 -15.52
N ARG A 119 -2.63 -0.69 -15.43
CA ARG A 119 -2.68 0.32 -16.49
C ARG A 119 -2.05 -0.16 -17.79
N LEU A 120 -0.91 -0.85 -17.74
CA LEU A 120 -0.28 -1.42 -18.93
C LEU A 120 -1.22 -2.42 -19.63
N CYS A 121 -1.94 -3.23 -18.86
CA CYS A 121 -2.94 -4.14 -19.40
C CYS A 121 -4.16 -3.43 -19.98
N ILE A 122 -4.74 -2.49 -19.22
CA ILE A 122 -5.94 -1.75 -19.64
C ILE A 122 -5.66 -0.94 -20.92
N GLN A 123 -4.57 -0.17 -20.93
CA GLN A 123 -4.22 0.71 -22.06
C GLN A 123 -3.85 -0.06 -23.31
N SER A 124 -3.25 -1.24 -23.17
CA SER A 124 -2.92 -2.11 -24.29
C SER A 124 -4.12 -2.92 -24.80
N GLY A 125 -5.29 -2.82 -24.16
CA GLY A 125 -6.47 -3.63 -24.47
C GLY A 125 -6.26 -5.11 -24.19
N GLY A 126 -5.49 -5.44 -23.15
CA GLY A 126 -5.18 -6.81 -22.74
C GLY A 126 -3.99 -7.46 -23.48
N LYS A 127 -3.29 -6.72 -24.36
CA LYS A 127 -2.16 -7.25 -25.13
C LYS A 127 -0.88 -7.38 -24.31
N VAL A 128 -0.72 -6.54 -23.29
CA VAL A 128 0.42 -6.52 -22.38
C VAL A 128 -0.11 -6.79 -20.98
N SER A 129 0.05 -8.02 -20.49
CA SER A 129 -0.32 -8.40 -19.12
C SER A 129 0.92 -8.89 -18.39
N LEU A 130 1.53 -8.03 -17.59
CA LEU A 130 2.77 -8.30 -16.89
C LEU A 130 2.74 -7.74 -15.47
N GLU A 131 3.52 -8.33 -14.60
CA GLU A 131 3.69 -7.90 -13.22
C GLU A 131 4.89 -6.96 -13.13
N ILE A 132 4.69 -5.71 -12.75
CA ILE A 132 5.78 -4.77 -12.48
C ILE A 132 6.43 -5.09 -11.14
N SER A 133 7.76 -5.05 -11.13
CA SER A 133 8.58 -5.35 -9.97
C SER A 133 8.46 -4.26 -8.91
N ALA A 134 7.77 -4.60 -7.81
CA ALA A 134 7.85 -3.81 -6.58
C ALA A 134 9.28 -3.83 -5.99
N GLU A 135 10.05 -4.89 -6.24
CA GLU A 135 11.45 -5.02 -5.82
C GLU A 135 12.35 -3.96 -6.48
N ASP A 136 12.27 -3.82 -7.80
CA ASP A 136 13.07 -2.86 -8.56
C ASP A 136 12.76 -1.43 -8.11
N LEU A 137 11.48 -1.10 -7.93
CA LEU A 137 11.05 0.20 -7.43
C LEU A 137 11.52 0.44 -5.98
N LEU A 138 11.32 -0.52 -5.10
CA LEU A 138 11.68 -0.46 -3.68
C LEU A 138 13.18 -0.22 -3.50
N THR A 139 14.01 -0.97 -4.25
CA THR A 139 15.45 -1.06 -3.99
C THR A 139 16.25 -0.05 -4.80
N CYS A 140 15.81 0.34 -5.99
CA CYS A 140 16.58 1.20 -6.90
C CYS A 140 16.10 2.65 -6.99
N CYS A 141 15.01 3.02 -6.32
CA CYS A 141 14.55 4.41 -6.26
C CYS A 141 15.04 5.13 -5.01
N ASP A 142 16.25 5.66 -5.07
CA ASP A 142 16.84 6.46 -3.97
C ASP A 142 16.03 7.73 -3.67
N GLU A 143 15.43 8.35 -4.69
CA GLU A 143 14.59 9.55 -4.51
C GLU A 143 13.18 9.27 -3.95
N CYS A 144 12.78 8.00 -3.84
CA CYS A 144 11.43 7.63 -3.41
C CYS A 144 11.26 7.59 -1.89
N GLY A 145 12.32 7.64 -1.11
CA GLY A 145 12.26 7.63 0.35
C GLY A 145 13.31 6.71 0.97
N MET A 146 12.90 5.93 1.97
CA MET A 146 13.78 5.11 2.81
C MET A 146 13.47 3.62 2.63
N GLY A 147 13.10 3.21 1.42
CA GLY A 147 12.86 1.81 1.09
C GLY A 147 11.78 1.17 1.97
N CYS A 148 12.18 0.18 2.77
CA CYS A 148 11.31 -0.49 3.74
C CYS A 148 10.85 0.43 4.87
N PHE A 149 11.58 1.50 5.21
CA PHE A 149 11.19 2.48 6.25
C PHE A 149 10.23 3.55 5.74
N GLY A 150 9.66 3.31 4.57
CA GLY A 150 8.62 4.09 3.95
C GLY A 150 9.08 5.05 2.87
N GLY A 151 8.11 5.50 2.05
CA GLY A 151 8.39 6.29 0.87
C GLY A 151 7.19 7.08 0.37
N TYR A 152 7.41 7.75 -0.76
CA TYR A 152 6.49 8.70 -1.37
C TYR A 152 5.88 8.10 -2.64
N PRO A 153 4.56 7.84 -2.68
CA PRO A 153 3.91 7.29 -3.86
C PRO A 153 4.11 8.13 -5.11
N SER A 154 4.12 9.46 -5.00
CA SER A 154 4.37 10.37 -6.12
C SER A 154 5.75 10.15 -6.77
N ALA A 155 6.80 10.05 -5.96
CA ALA A 155 8.15 9.81 -6.44
C ALA A 155 8.27 8.44 -7.14
N ALA A 156 7.48 7.44 -6.74
CA ALA A 156 7.45 6.15 -7.44
C ALA A 156 6.95 6.27 -8.90
N TRP A 157 5.90 7.08 -9.13
CA TRP A 157 5.41 7.35 -10.48
C TRP A 157 6.41 8.18 -11.29
N ASP A 158 7.12 9.12 -10.67
CA ASP A 158 8.22 9.88 -11.30
C ASP A 158 9.40 8.96 -11.68
N PHE A 159 9.76 8.02 -10.81
CA PHE A 159 10.80 7.03 -11.09
C PHE A 159 10.42 6.14 -12.27
N TRP A 160 9.18 5.63 -12.29
CA TRP A 160 8.70 4.82 -13.40
C TRP A 160 8.77 5.56 -14.74
N THR A 161 8.44 6.85 -14.77
CA THR A 161 8.41 7.62 -16.02
C THR A 161 9.80 8.09 -16.45
N SER A 162 10.72 8.32 -15.52
CA SER A 162 12.08 8.74 -15.81
C SER A 162 13.05 7.59 -16.11
N LYS A 163 12.96 6.48 -15.37
CA LYS A 163 13.90 5.35 -15.44
C LYS A 163 13.26 4.03 -15.86
N GLY A 164 11.93 3.92 -15.77
CA GLY A 164 11.21 2.67 -16.03
C GLY A 164 11.37 1.64 -14.90
N LEU A 165 10.54 0.61 -14.96
CA LEU A 165 10.57 -0.52 -14.02
C LEU A 165 10.60 -1.84 -14.78
N VAL A 166 11.36 -2.81 -14.28
CA VAL A 166 11.36 -4.16 -14.84
C VAL A 166 10.17 -4.98 -14.35
N THR A 167 9.93 -6.11 -14.98
CA THR A 167 8.93 -7.08 -14.52
C THR A 167 9.39 -7.79 -13.24
N GLY A 168 8.45 -8.25 -12.42
CA GLY A 168 8.73 -8.94 -11.17
C GLY A 168 7.46 -9.30 -10.41
N GLY A 169 7.27 -10.58 -10.14
CA GLY A 169 6.12 -11.10 -9.42
C GLY A 169 6.35 -11.32 -7.93
N LEU A 170 5.50 -12.15 -7.34
CA LEU A 170 5.49 -12.47 -5.90
C LEU A 170 6.76 -13.17 -5.43
N TYR A 171 7.00 -13.14 -4.12
CA TYR A 171 8.06 -13.93 -3.48
C TYR A 171 7.99 -15.40 -3.87
N GLY A 172 9.12 -15.97 -4.28
CA GLY A 172 9.25 -17.37 -4.67
C GLY A 172 8.55 -17.77 -5.98
N SER A 173 7.97 -16.82 -6.72
CA SER A 173 7.26 -17.11 -7.97
C SER A 173 8.18 -17.38 -9.17
N ASN A 174 9.41 -16.82 -9.14
CA ASN A 174 10.31 -16.75 -10.30
C ASN A 174 9.67 -16.11 -11.54
N ILE A 175 8.66 -15.25 -11.35
CA ILE A 175 7.98 -14.51 -12.43
C ILE A 175 8.66 -13.16 -12.63
N GLY A 176 9.05 -12.88 -13.88
CA GLY A 176 9.65 -11.60 -14.26
C GLY A 176 11.15 -11.49 -13.95
N CYS A 177 11.72 -10.34 -14.29
CA CYS A 177 13.14 -10.03 -14.11
C CYS A 177 13.56 -9.99 -12.63
N ARG A 178 12.79 -9.29 -11.80
CA ARG A 178 13.08 -9.05 -10.37
C ARG A 178 11.86 -9.40 -9.51
N PRO A 179 11.56 -10.68 -9.26
CA PRO A 179 10.54 -11.06 -8.29
C PRO A 179 10.88 -10.51 -6.89
N TYR A 180 9.85 -10.32 -6.07
CA TYR A 180 10.01 -9.79 -4.72
C TYR A 180 10.88 -10.71 -3.84
N SER A 181 11.86 -10.14 -3.15
CA SER A 181 12.84 -10.92 -2.37
C SER A 181 12.42 -11.13 -0.91
N ILE A 182 11.48 -10.32 -0.41
CA ILE A 182 11.05 -10.32 0.98
C ILE A 182 9.92 -11.34 1.17
N ALA A 183 10.13 -12.29 2.09
CA ALA A 183 9.18 -13.35 2.33
C ALA A 183 7.92 -12.83 3.06
N PRO A 184 6.72 -13.32 2.68
CA PRO A 184 5.53 -13.19 3.51
C PRO A 184 5.74 -13.79 4.90
N CYS A 185 5.17 -13.14 5.91
CA CYS A 185 5.24 -13.61 7.30
C CYS A 185 3.84 -13.98 7.82
N GLU A 186 3.79 -14.76 8.90
CA GLU A 186 2.53 -15.23 9.47
C GLU A 186 2.00 -14.22 10.51
N HIS A 187 0.79 -13.73 10.29
CA HIS A 187 0.08 -12.85 11.23
C HIS A 187 -1.45 -13.08 11.27
N HIS A 188 -2.01 -13.86 10.35
CA HIS A 188 -3.45 -14.09 10.27
C HIS A 188 -3.88 -15.45 10.84
N VAL A 189 -3.03 -16.48 10.76
CA VAL A 189 -3.33 -17.84 11.24
C VAL A 189 -2.09 -18.50 11.83
N ASN A 190 -2.21 -19.68 12.46
CA ASN A 190 -1.02 -20.50 12.70
C ASN A 190 -0.68 -21.24 11.40
N GLY A 191 0.43 -20.86 10.77
CA GLY A 191 0.88 -21.44 9.51
C GLY A 191 2.35 -21.86 9.54
N THR A 192 2.89 -22.16 8.35
CA THR A 192 4.29 -22.57 8.18
C THR A 192 5.25 -21.39 7.93
N ARG A 193 4.72 -20.18 7.78
CA ARG A 193 5.51 -18.96 7.55
C ARG A 193 6.17 -18.50 8.86
N PRO A 194 7.34 -17.82 8.79
CA PRO A 194 7.98 -17.27 9.98
C PRO A 194 7.10 -16.20 10.64
N PRO A 195 7.24 -15.99 11.96
CA PRO A 195 6.51 -14.93 12.65
C PRO A 195 6.96 -13.56 12.15
N CYS A 196 6.01 -12.62 12.03
CA CYS A 196 6.29 -11.23 11.70
C CYS A 196 6.97 -10.51 12.87
N GLN A 197 8.19 -9.98 12.68
CA GLN A 197 8.97 -9.32 13.75
C GLN A 197 9.66 -8.05 13.26
N GLY A 198 9.29 -6.90 13.84
CA GLY A 198 9.95 -5.62 13.56
C GLY A 198 9.86 -5.21 12.09
N GLU A 199 10.64 -4.22 11.66
CA GLU A 199 10.79 -3.85 10.24
C GLU A 199 12.15 -4.37 9.77
N GLN A 200 12.23 -4.90 8.55
CA GLN A 200 13.51 -5.38 8.01
C GLN A 200 14.22 -4.33 7.14
N ASP A 201 15.53 -4.52 6.96
CA ASP A 201 16.34 -3.67 6.08
C ASP A 201 15.89 -3.78 4.61
N THR A 202 16.10 -2.68 3.88
CA THR A 202 15.83 -2.63 2.44
C THR A 202 16.88 -3.46 1.70
N PRO A 203 16.49 -4.39 0.81
CA PRO A 203 17.45 -5.10 -0.03
C PRO A 203 18.23 -4.16 -0.93
N ASP A 204 19.43 -4.57 -1.32
CA ASP A 204 20.27 -3.77 -2.23
C ASP A 204 19.64 -3.67 -3.63
N CYS A 205 19.82 -2.51 -4.28
CA CYS A 205 19.51 -2.36 -5.70
C CYS A 205 20.40 -3.27 -6.54
N VAL A 206 19.79 -4.24 -7.21
CA VAL A 206 20.49 -5.13 -8.15
C VAL A 206 19.89 -4.96 -9.54
N GLN A 207 20.67 -4.36 -10.44
CA GLN A 207 20.30 -4.11 -11.84
C GLN A 207 20.55 -5.33 -12.74
N GLN A 208 20.11 -6.50 -12.29
CA GLN A 208 20.26 -7.78 -12.98
C GLN A 208 19.00 -8.64 -12.74
N CYS A 209 18.52 -9.28 -13.79
CA CYS A 209 17.40 -10.22 -13.68
C CYS A 209 17.85 -11.54 -13.06
N ILE A 210 16.90 -12.30 -12.50
CA ILE A 210 17.13 -13.66 -12.03
C ILE A 210 17.69 -14.56 -13.14
N ASP A 211 18.47 -15.57 -12.73
CA ASP A 211 19.03 -16.55 -13.66
C ASP A 211 17.93 -17.28 -14.44
N GLY A 212 18.17 -17.47 -15.74
CA GLY A 212 17.20 -18.10 -16.64
C GLY A 212 16.11 -17.17 -17.16
N TYR A 213 16.04 -15.91 -16.71
CA TYR A 213 15.15 -14.90 -17.28
C TYR A 213 15.75 -14.25 -18.54
N SER A 214 14.87 -13.93 -19.49
CA SER A 214 15.18 -13.12 -20.67
C SER A 214 13.94 -12.26 -20.97
N PRO A 215 14.08 -10.96 -21.28
CA PRO A 215 15.30 -10.25 -21.68
C PRO A 215 16.20 -9.76 -20.50
N SER A 216 17.32 -9.12 -20.81
CA SER A 216 18.22 -8.50 -19.82
C SER A 216 17.55 -7.32 -19.09
N TYR A 217 17.99 -6.99 -17.87
CA TYR A 217 17.42 -5.91 -17.04
C TYR A 217 17.16 -4.59 -17.80
N PRO A 218 18.10 -3.99 -18.56
CA PRO A 218 17.82 -2.74 -19.28
C PRO A 218 16.77 -2.88 -20.39
N LYS A 219 16.62 -4.09 -20.95
CA LYS A 219 15.65 -4.40 -22.02
C LYS A 219 14.28 -4.76 -21.48
N ASP A 220 14.18 -5.10 -20.19
CA ASP A 220 12.93 -5.42 -19.52
C ASP A 220 12.27 -4.17 -18.89
N LYS A 221 12.89 -2.99 -19.03
CA LYS A 221 12.34 -1.75 -18.48
C LYS A 221 11.08 -1.32 -19.24
N HIS A 222 9.99 -1.18 -18.50
CA HIS A 222 8.72 -0.64 -18.95
C HIS A 222 8.55 0.79 -18.43
N LEU A 223 8.25 1.71 -19.33
CA LEU A 223 7.96 3.11 -19.05
C LEU A 223 6.84 3.60 -19.97
N GLU A 224 6.01 4.50 -19.46
CA GLU A 224 5.07 5.30 -20.27
C GLU A 224 5.37 6.80 -20.07
N TRP A 225 4.86 7.62 -20.98
CA TRP A 225 5.04 9.07 -20.92
C TRP A 225 3.97 9.73 -20.02
N HIS A 226 4.43 10.41 -18.96
CA HIS A 226 3.76 11.34 -18.02
C HIS A 226 3.04 10.72 -16.80
N PRO A 227 3.57 10.91 -15.57
CA PRO A 227 2.84 10.61 -14.35
C PRO A 227 1.93 11.79 -14.01
N LEU A 228 0.63 11.53 -13.87
CA LEU A 228 -0.37 12.58 -13.61
C LEU A 228 -1.04 12.33 -12.27
N LEU A 229 -1.14 13.37 -11.42
CA LEU A 229 -1.97 13.33 -10.23
C LEU A 229 -3.41 13.61 -10.64
N VAL A 230 -4.35 12.73 -10.29
CA VAL A 230 -5.77 13.02 -10.47
C VAL A 230 -6.22 13.93 -9.33
N SER A 231 -6.68 15.13 -9.67
CA SER A 231 -7.34 16.02 -8.71
C SER A 231 -8.84 15.79 -8.80
N CYS A 232 -9.42 15.13 -7.79
CA CYS A 232 -10.87 15.09 -7.61
C CYS A 232 -11.36 16.46 -7.11
N LYS A 233 -11.30 17.48 -7.96
CA LYS A 233 -12.24 18.59 -7.84
C LYS A 233 -13.57 18.09 -8.35
N LEU A 234 -14.36 17.51 -7.43
CA LEU A 234 -15.80 17.50 -7.62
C LEU A 234 -16.19 18.95 -7.88
N LEU A 235 -16.70 19.23 -9.07
CA LEU A 235 -17.32 20.51 -9.37
C LEU A 235 -18.45 20.67 -8.36
N GLU A 236 -18.21 21.46 -7.31
CA GLU A 236 -19.29 22.01 -6.52
C GLU A 236 -20.13 22.86 -7.49
N GLN A 237 -21.26 22.30 -7.92
CA GLN A 237 -22.36 23.06 -8.51
C GLN A 237 -23.22 23.63 -7.39
#